data_AF-A0A9P6ZXM4-F1
#
_entry.id   AF-A0A9P6ZXM4-F1
#
_cell.length_a   1.000
_cell.length_b   1.000
_cell.length_c   1.000
_cell.angle_alpha   90.00
_cell.angle_beta   90.00
_cell.angle_gamma   90.00
#
_symmetry.space_group_name_H-M   'P 1'
#
loop_
_entity.id
_entity.type
_entity.pdbx_description
1 polymer ?
#
loop_
_entity_poly.entity_id
_entity_poly.type
_entity_poly.pdbx_seq_one_letter_code
_entity_poly.pdbx_strand_id
1 'polypeptide(L)'
;QNVPHAIELILAIIKLAKSYHTIINNSFSMDIDTCADLKSITLLSTLIESFLTPFIDTTFSLFEQIQYLSHYTHLTFAFFHAHWCSFMSYQLYYDTQTTVNNDMFYCTKQQILDPNALFYFWNVGDDPLEILFERTCMIRGHNSACSYAQAIDHLEASKDIDDIF
;
A
#
# COMPACT_ATOMS: atom_id res chain seq x y z
N GLN A 1 3.93 -7.93 -11.95
CA GLN A 1 4.84 -7.65 -10.80
C GLN A 1 4.57 -8.68 -9.71
N ASN A 2 5.48 -8.93 -8.76
CA ASN A 2 5.22 -9.89 -7.66
C ASN A 2 4.84 -9.13 -6.38
N VAL A 3 3.60 -8.65 -6.33
CA VAL A 3 3.05 -7.88 -5.20
C VAL A 3 3.04 -8.69 -3.90
N PRO A 4 2.62 -9.97 -3.87
CA PRO A 4 2.61 -10.75 -2.62
C PRO A 4 3.98 -10.84 -1.96
N HIS A 5 5.03 -11.09 -2.74
CA HIS A 5 6.38 -11.21 -2.18
C HIS A 5 6.93 -9.88 -1.66
N ALA A 6 6.54 -8.75 -2.27
CA ALA A 6 6.87 -7.42 -1.75
C ALA A 6 6.18 -7.15 -0.40
N ILE A 7 4.90 -7.52 -0.26
CA ILE A 7 4.17 -7.42 1.00
C ILE A 7 4.82 -8.29 2.08
N GLU A 8 5.17 -9.54 1.76
CA GLU A 8 5.88 -10.45 2.68
C GLU A 8 7.18 -9.84 3.21
N LEU A 9 7.98 -9.23 2.33
CA LEU A 9 9.22 -8.56 2.70
C LEU A 9 8.97 -7.38 3.65
N ILE A 10 7.99 -6.52 3.33
CA ILE A 10 7.64 -5.38 4.17
C ILE A 10 7.21 -5.86 5.56
N LEU A 11 6.34 -6.86 5.64
CA LEU A 11 5.89 -7.45 6.91
C LEU A 11 7.05 -8.07 7.70
N ALA A 12 8.02 -8.71 7.02
CA ALA A 12 9.22 -9.23 7.65
C ALA A 12 10.08 -8.13 8.27
N ILE A 13 10.28 -7.00 7.57
CA ILE A 13 11.00 -5.82 8.08
C ILE A 13 10.29 -5.26 9.32
N ILE A 14 8.96 -5.15 9.28
CA ILE A 14 8.16 -4.66 10.41
C ILE A 14 8.32 -5.56 11.64
N LYS A 15 8.22 -6.87 11.44
CA LYS A 15 8.41 -7.86 12.50
C LYS A 15 9.82 -7.83 13.09
N LEU A 16 10.83 -7.66 12.23
CA LEU A 16 12.22 -7.53 12.64
C LEU A 16 12.40 -6.32 13.57
N ALA A 17 11.97 -5.14 13.14
CA ALA A 17 12.10 -3.90 13.91
C ALA A 17 11.42 -4.00 15.30
N LYS A 18 10.21 -4.57 15.37
CA LYS A 18 9.49 -4.79 16.63
C LYS A 18 10.26 -5.71 17.59
N SER A 19 11.00 -6.68 17.07
CA SER A 19 11.79 -7.62 17.88
C SER A 19 13.03 -6.96 18.52
N TYR A 20 13.64 -5.97 17.84
CA TYR A 20 14.84 -5.29 18.32
C TYR A 20 14.59 -4.04 19.16
N HIS A 21 13.37 -3.48 19.15
CA HIS A 21 13.02 -2.30 19.96
C HIS A 21 13.35 -2.49 21.46
N THR A 22 13.17 -3.71 21.98
CA THR A 22 13.50 -4.08 23.37
C THR A 22 15.02 -4.18 23.63
N ILE A 23 15.81 -4.49 22.60
CA ILE A 23 17.27 -4.67 22.68
C ILE A 23 18.00 -3.32 22.62
N ILE A 24 17.54 -2.41 21.76
CA ILE A 24 18.12 -1.07 21.63
C ILE A 24 18.03 -0.30 22.95
N ASN A 25 16.92 -0.42 23.68
CA ASN A 25 16.71 0.30 24.95
C ASN A 25 17.52 -0.26 26.14
N ASN A 26 18.05 -1.49 26.03
CA ASN A 26 18.71 -2.19 27.15
C ASN A 26 20.20 -2.45 26.95
N SER A 27 20.78 -2.12 25.78
CA SER A 27 22.15 -2.50 25.45
C SER A 27 23.16 -1.37 25.67
N PHE A 28 23.81 -1.37 26.84
CA PHE A 28 24.99 -0.54 27.13
C PHE A 28 26.27 -1.02 26.39
N SER A 29 26.21 -2.16 25.68
CA SER A 29 27.39 -2.86 25.12
C SER A 29 27.33 -3.06 23.60
N MET A 30 26.37 -2.45 22.90
CA MET A 30 26.25 -2.63 21.45
C MET A 30 27.18 -1.68 20.69
N ASP A 31 27.77 -2.19 19.62
CA ASP A 31 28.57 -1.40 18.69
C ASP A 31 27.76 -0.23 18.09
N ILE A 32 28.43 0.90 17.84
CA ILE A 32 27.79 2.17 17.44
C ILE A 32 27.16 2.02 16.05
N ASP A 33 27.85 1.36 15.12
CA ASP A 33 27.37 1.19 13.75
C ASP A 33 26.14 0.26 13.74
N THR A 34 26.20 -0.82 14.51
CA THR A 34 25.05 -1.73 14.71
C THR A 34 23.84 -0.99 15.30
N CYS A 35 24.06 -0.06 16.23
CA CYS A 35 22.99 0.77 16.79
C CYS A 35 22.39 1.72 15.75
N ALA A 36 23.21 2.33 14.91
CA ALA A 36 22.76 3.20 13.81
C ALA A 36 21.93 2.43 12.76
N ASP A 37 22.37 1.23 12.40
CA ASP A 37 21.66 0.36 11.47
C ASP A 37 20.29 -0.06 12.02
N LEU A 38 20.23 -0.51 13.26
CA LEU A 38 18.95 -0.91 13.88
C LEU A 38 17.98 0.26 14.02
N LYS A 39 18.47 1.47 14.32
CA LYS A 39 17.64 2.69 14.32
C LYS A 39 17.11 2.99 12.92
N SER A 40 17.95 2.85 11.90
CA SER A 40 17.55 3.08 10.50
C SER A 40 16.49 2.07 10.04
N ILE A 41 16.65 0.79 10.38
CA ILE A 41 15.67 -0.27 10.12
C ILE A 41 14.37 0.01 10.86
N THR A 42 14.44 0.45 12.12
CA THR A 42 13.24 0.79 12.90
C THR A 42 12.48 1.95 12.27
N LEU A 43 13.21 2.97 11.83
CA LEU A 43 12.61 4.14 11.17
C LEU A 43 11.96 3.78 9.84
N LEU A 44 12.65 2.99 9.02
CA LEU A 44 12.12 2.47 7.76
C LEU A 44 10.87 1.63 8.01
N SER A 45 10.91 0.74 9.01
CA SER A 45 9.77 -0.06 9.45
C SER A 45 8.58 0.81 9.83
N THR A 46 8.78 1.83 10.66
CA THR A 46 7.69 2.74 11.07
C THR A 46 7.08 3.44 9.86
N LEU A 47 7.90 3.87 8.91
CA LEU A 47 7.45 4.51 7.68
C LEU A 47 6.61 3.58 6.81
N ILE A 48 7.11 2.38 6.51
CA ILE A 48 6.38 1.42 5.66
C ILE A 48 5.13 0.85 6.35
N GLU A 49 5.17 0.65 7.66
CA GLU A 49 4.00 0.24 8.46
C GLU A 49 2.90 1.31 8.43
N SER A 50 3.28 2.58 8.57
CA SER A 50 2.34 3.72 8.52
C SER A 50 1.62 3.82 7.18
N PHE A 51 2.25 3.36 6.09
CA PHE A 51 1.62 3.29 4.77
C PHE A 51 0.79 2.02 4.57
N LEU A 52 1.34 0.85 4.88
CA LEU A 52 0.76 -0.44 4.49
C LEU A 52 -0.43 -0.84 5.38
N THR A 53 -0.32 -0.67 6.70
CA THR A 53 -1.32 -1.15 7.67
C THR A 53 -2.75 -0.68 7.36
N PRO A 54 -3.00 0.59 6.99
CA PRO A 54 -4.33 1.07 6.59
C PRO A 54 -5.05 0.26 5.52
N PHE A 55 -4.30 -0.41 4.64
CA PHE A 55 -4.86 -1.17 3.52
C PHE A 55 -5.03 -2.66 3.83
N ILE A 56 -4.32 -3.20 4.83
CA ILE A 56 -4.32 -4.64 5.11
C ILE A 56 -5.03 -5.01 6.42
N ASP A 57 -5.17 -4.07 7.35
CA ASP A 57 -5.80 -4.31 8.65
C ASP A 57 -7.30 -3.92 8.61
N THR A 58 -8.15 -4.94 8.53
CA THR A 58 -9.61 -4.76 8.48
C THR A 58 -10.22 -4.42 9.84
N THR A 59 -9.45 -4.47 10.92
CA THR A 59 -9.92 -4.13 12.27
C THR A 59 -9.87 -2.62 12.53
N PHE A 60 -9.11 -1.87 11.72
CA PHE A 60 -8.96 -0.43 11.90
C PHE A 60 -10.22 0.32 11.50
N SER A 61 -10.61 1.28 12.34
CA SER A 61 -11.55 2.32 11.96
C SER A 61 -10.96 3.22 10.88
N LEU A 62 -11.83 3.88 10.11
CA LEU A 62 -11.40 4.84 9.09
C LEU A 62 -10.54 5.97 9.70
N PHE A 63 -10.83 6.37 10.94
CA PHE A 63 -10.03 7.37 11.65
C PHE A 63 -8.60 6.88 11.90
N GLU A 64 -8.43 5.65 12.39
CA GLU A 64 -7.10 5.04 12.59
C GLU A 64 -6.34 4.90 11.27
N GLN A 65 -7.01 4.48 10.20
CA GLN A 65 -6.43 4.41 8.86
C GLN A 65 -5.90 5.79 8.42
N ILE A 66 -6.69 6.85 8.59
CA ILE A 66 -6.29 8.24 8.30
C ILE A 66 -5.11 8.69 9.16
N GLN A 67 -5.09 8.34 10.45
CA GLN A 67 -3.98 8.70 11.34
C GLN A 67 -2.66 8.07 10.87
N TYR A 68 -2.69 6.81 10.46
CA TYR A 68 -1.52 6.11 9.91
C TYR A 68 -1.03 6.75 8.61
N LEU A 69 -1.92 7.04 7.66
CA LEU A 69 -1.54 7.72 6.41
C LEU A 69 -1.04 9.15 6.65
N SER A 70 -1.63 9.86 7.61
CA SER A 70 -1.14 11.17 8.04
C SER A 70 0.27 11.06 8.64
N HIS A 71 0.53 10.06 9.49
CA HIS A 71 1.86 9.81 10.02
C HIS A 71 2.87 9.51 8.90
N TYR A 72 2.49 8.68 7.93
CA TYR A 72 3.30 8.39 6.75
C TYR A 72 3.66 9.66 5.98
N THR A 73 2.68 10.50 5.64
CA THR A 73 2.92 11.72 4.84
C THR A 73 3.88 12.69 5.51
N HIS A 74 3.76 12.89 6.82
CA HIS A 74 4.67 13.75 7.57
C HIS A 74 6.09 13.17 7.65
N LEU A 75 6.23 11.87 7.90
CA LEU A 75 7.54 11.21 7.95
C LEU A 75 8.23 11.24 6.58
N THR A 76 7.52 10.85 5.53
CA THR A 76 8.07 10.87 4.17
C THR A 76 8.42 12.29 3.72
N PHE A 77 7.60 13.29 4.04
CA PHE A 77 7.93 14.69 3.79
C PHE A 77 9.25 15.08 4.48
N ALA A 78 9.41 14.77 5.78
CA ALA A 78 10.62 15.10 6.53
C ALA A 78 11.87 14.44 5.93
N PHE A 79 11.81 13.15 5.58
CA PHE A 79 12.95 12.45 4.98
C PHE A 79 13.24 12.91 3.55
N PHE A 80 12.19 13.11 2.75
CA PHE A 80 12.35 13.59 1.38
C PHE A 80 12.92 15.00 1.35
N HIS A 81 12.50 15.88 2.26
CA HIS A 81 13.08 17.22 2.36
C HIS A 81 14.55 17.18 2.82
N ALA A 82 14.92 16.25 3.73
CA ALA A 82 16.28 16.13 4.24
C ALA A 82 17.25 15.47 3.24
N HIS A 83 16.80 14.46 2.50
CA HIS A 83 17.67 13.57 1.71
C HIS A 83 17.30 13.48 0.23
N TRP A 84 16.17 14.07 -0.18
CA TRP A 84 15.70 14.12 -1.57
C TRP A 84 15.72 12.74 -2.23
N CYS A 85 16.27 12.66 -3.45
CA CYS A 85 16.34 11.44 -4.24
C CYS A 85 17.21 10.34 -3.64
N SER A 86 18.05 10.65 -2.66
CA SER A 86 18.84 9.63 -1.96
C SER A 86 17.97 8.78 -1.03
N PHE A 87 16.82 9.30 -0.61
CA PHE A 87 15.86 8.55 0.21
C PHE A 87 14.84 7.78 -0.64
N MET A 88 14.18 8.46 -1.59
CA MET A 88 13.27 7.82 -2.54
C MET A 88 13.22 8.62 -3.85
N SER A 89 12.86 7.96 -4.96
CA SER A 89 12.71 8.66 -6.25
C SER A 89 11.59 9.70 -6.20
N TYR A 90 11.68 10.75 -7.03
CA TYR A 90 10.59 11.72 -7.18
C TYR A 90 9.26 11.05 -7.54
N GLN A 91 9.33 10.03 -8.40
CA GLN A 91 8.17 9.27 -8.83
C GLN A 91 7.51 8.56 -7.64
N LEU A 92 8.29 7.80 -6.86
CA LEU A 92 7.76 7.07 -5.72
C LEU A 92 7.18 8.01 -4.66
N TYR A 93 7.87 9.12 -4.37
CA TYR A 93 7.35 10.15 -3.46
C TYR A 93 6.04 10.73 -3.95
N TYR A 94 5.99 11.14 -5.23
CA TYR A 94 4.80 11.72 -5.82
C TYR A 94 3.62 10.75 -5.80
N ASP A 95 3.85 9.50 -6.20
CA ASP A 95 2.82 8.48 -6.28
C ASP A 95 2.23 8.20 -4.89
N THR A 96 3.07 7.98 -3.87
CA THR A 96 2.56 7.64 -2.53
C THR A 96 1.88 8.81 -1.83
N GLN A 97 2.36 10.05 -2.01
CA GLN A 97 1.68 11.25 -1.51
C GLN A 97 0.33 11.45 -2.23
N THR A 98 0.28 11.17 -3.53
CA THR A 98 -0.95 11.29 -4.32
C THR A 98 -1.96 10.23 -3.90
N THR A 99 -1.54 8.99 -3.64
CA THR A 99 -2.39 7.93 -3.07
C THR A 99 -3.04 8.40 -1.77
N VAL A 100 -2.24 8.88 -0.80
CA VAL A 100 -2.79 9.35 0.49
C VAL A 100 -3.77 10.51 0.30
N ASN A 101 -3.44 11.48 -0.55
CA ASN A 101 -4.35 12.59 -0.82
C ASN A 101 -5.65 12.13 -1.47
N ASN A 102 -5.58 11.20 -2.42
CA ASN A 102 -6.76 10.62 -3.06
C ASN A 102 -7.63 9.89 -2.05
N ASP A 103 -7.05 9.12 -1.13
CA ASP A 103 -7.76 8.44 -0.05
C ASP A 103 -8.57 9.43 0.80
N MET A 104 -7.98 10.58 1.17
CA MET A 104 -8.69 11.65 1.88
C MET A 104 -9.83 12.26 1.06
N PHE A 105 -9.63 12.44 -0.24
CA PHE A 105 -10.70 12.90 -1.14
C PHE A 105 -11.84 11.88 -1.22
N TYR A 106 -11.53 10.59 -1.29
CA TYR A 106 -12.55 9.54 -1.30
C TYR A 106 -13.34 9.49 0.01
N CYS A 107 -12.69 9.65 1.17
CA CYS A 107 -13.40 9.81 2.44
C CYS A 107 -14.42 10.94 2.39
N THR A 108 -13.99 12.11 1.90
CA THR A 108 -14.85 13.29 1.83
C THR A 108 -16.01 13.07 0.86
N LYS A 109 -15.74 12.48 -0.31
CA LYS A 109 -16.78 12.10 -1.28
C LYS A 109 -17.79 11.13 -0.67
N GLN A 110 -17.31 10.11 0.04
CA GLN A 110 -18.16 9.14 0.69
C GLN A 110 -19.04 9.77 1.77
N GLN A 111 -18.49 10.68 2.58
CA GLN A 111 -19.26 11.42 3.59
C GLN A 111 -20.40 12.25 2.98
N ILE A 112 -20.21 12.79 1.77
CA ILE A 112 -21.24 13.54 1.04
C ILE A 112 -22.28 12.58 0.43
N LEU A 113 -21.83 11.43 -0.09
CA LEU A 113 -22.69 10.45 -0.77
C LEU A 113 -23.57 9.67 0.21
N ASP A 114 -22.95 9.06 1.22
CA ASP A 114 -23.62 8.38 2.32
C ASP A 114 -22.67 8.30 3.54
N PRO A 115 -22.91 9.11 4.59
CA PRO A 115 -22.06 9.13 5.79
C PRO A 115 -22.20 7.88 6.67
N ASN A 116 -23.20 7.02 6.45
CA ASN A 116 -23.43 5.83 7.26
C ASN A 116 -22.88 4.55 6.59
N ALA A 117 -22.51 4.61 5.32
CA ALA A 117 -21.92 3.48 4.62
C ALA A 117 -20.52 3.17 5.16
N LEU A 118 -20.21 1.87 5.27
CA LEU A 118 -18.86 1.42 5.61
C LEU A 118 -17.92 1.72 4.46
N PHE A 119 -16.76 2.30 4.79
CA PHE A 119 -15.74 2.69 3.83
C PHE A 119 -14.37 2.26 4.33
N TYR A 120 -13.61 1.59 3.45
CA TYR A 120 -12.29 1.03 3.74
C TYR A 120 -11.35 1.36 2.58
N PHE A 121 -10.10 1.72 2.87
CA PHE A 121 -9.15 2.12 1.82
C PHE A 121 -8.75 1.00 0.87
N TRP A 122 -8.80 -0.26 1.30
CA TRP A 122 -8.57 -1.39 0.39
C TRP A 122 -9.52 -1.39 -0.83
N ASN A 123 -10.74 -0.87 -0.68
CA ASN A 123 -11.73 -0.83 -1.76
C ASN A 123 -11.48 0.29 -2.79
N VAL A 124 -10.47 1.14 -2.57
CA VAL A 124 -10.15 2.29 -3.41
C VAL A 124 -9.15 1.92 -4.52
N GLY A 125 -8.48 0.77 -4.39
CA GLY A 125 -7.51 0.26 -5.36
C GLY A 125 -8.14 -0.16 -6.69
N ASP A 126 -7.27 -0.44 -7.66
CA ASP A 126 -7.60 -0.94 -8.98
C ASP A 126 -7.53 -2.47 -9.09
N ASP A 127 -7.20 -3.19 -8.01
CA ASP A 127 -7.18 -4.66 -7.96
C ASP A 127 -8.42 -5.32 -8.59
N PRO A 128 -9.68 -4.86 -8.36
CA PRO A 128 -10.84 -5.45 -9.03
C PRO A 128 -10.80 -5.28 -10.56
N LEU A 129 -10.28 -4.16 -11.05
CA LEU A 129 -10.11 -3.90 -12.47
C LEU A 129 -8.97 -4.75 -13.07
N GLU A 130 -7.87 -4.93 -12.33
CA GLU A 130 -6.78 -5.83 -12.74
C GLU A 130 -7.26 -7.28 -12.84
N ILE A 131 -8.02 -7.76 -11.85
CA ILE A 131 -8.61 -9.10 -11.87
C ILE A 131 -9.55 -9.27 -13.08
N LEU A 132 -10.40 -8.27 -13.34
CA LEU A 132 -11.30 -8.30 -14.51
C LEU A 132 -10.50 -8.31 -15.83
N PHE A 133 -9.42 -7.53 -15.90
CA PHE A 133 -8.54 -7.50 -17.06
C PHE A 133 -7.83 -8.85 -17.26
N GLU A 134 -7.30 -9.46 -16.19
CA GLU A 134 -6.70 -10.79 -16.24
C GLU A 134 -7.69 -11.84 -16.72
N ARG A 135 -8.93 -11.85 -16.20
CA ARG A 135 -10.00 -12.75 -16.66
C ARG A 135 -10.29 -12.56 -18.15
N THR A 136 -10.34 -11.32 -18.62
CA THR A 136 -10.51 -10.99 -20.04
C THR A 136 -9.39 -11.59 -20.90
N CYS A 137 -8.15 -11.57 -20.42
CA CYS A 137 -7.02 -12.22 -21.07
C CYS A 137 -7.06 -13.76 -21.01
N MET A 138 -7.54 -14.33 -19.90
CA MET A 138 -7.60 -15.79 -19.69
C MET A 138 -8.63 -16.49 -20.59
N ILE A 139 -9.69 -15.81 -21.01
CA ILE A 139 -10.72 -16.36 -21.92
C ILE A 139 -10.12 -16.95 -23.22
N ARG A 140 -8.96 -16.45 -23.68
CA ARG A 140 -8.32 -16.92 -24.93
C ARG A 140 -7.31 -18.07 -24.76
N GLY A 141 -7.08 -18.55 -23.54
CA GLY A 141 -6.10 -19.61 -23.28
C GLY A 141 -4.67 -19.21 -23.69
N HIS A 142 -4.10 -19.83 -24.72
CA HIS A 142 -2.66 -19.72 -25.06
C HIS A 142 -2.21 -18.40 -25.68
N ASN A 143 -3.11 -17.46 -25.97
CA ASN A 143 -2.73 -16.22 -26.63
C ASN A 143 -3.37 -15.02 -25.91
N SER A 144 -2.64 -14.35 -25.04
CA SER A 144 -3.17 -13.27 -24.16
C SER A 144 -3.40 -11.92 -24.85
N ALA A 145 -2.88 -11.72 -26.06
CA ALA A 145 -2.92 -10.42 -26.76
C ALA A 145 -4.21 -10.21 -27.59
N CYS A 146 -5.25 -9.57 -27.06
CA CYS A 146 -6.48 -9.30 -27.80
C CYS A 146 -6.39 -8.06 -28.71
N SER A 147 -7.11 -8.07 -29.84
CA SER A 147 -7.43 -6.82 -30.55
C SER A 147 -8.54 -6.07 -29.81
N TYR A 148 -8.71 -4.77 -30.08
CA TYR A 148 -9.76 -3.98 -29.42
C TYR A 148 -11.15 -4.59 -29.56
N ALA A 149 -11.53 -5.06 -30.76
CA ALA A 149 -12.83 -5.70 -30.97
C ALA A 149 -12.99 -6.98 -30.14
N GLN A 150 -11.92 -7.79 -30.05
CA GLN A 150 -11.92 -9.00 -29.23
C GLN A 150 -11.97 -8.70 -27.73
N ALA A 151 -11.36 -7.59 -27.28
CA ALA A 151 -11.41 -7.16 -25.90
C ALA A 151 -12.86 -6.84 -25.46
N ILE A 152 -13.64 -6.20 -26.33
CA ILE A 152 -15.04 -5.85 -26.04
C ILE A 152 -15.90 -7.10 -25.88
N ASP A 153 -15.82 -8.04 -26.83
CA ASP A 153 -16.59 -9.30 -26.78
C ASP A 153 -16.23 -10.14 -25.54
N HIS A 154 -14.95 -10.16 -25.16
CA HIS A 154 -14.49 -10.92 -23.99
C HIS A 154 -14.79 -10.23 -22.66
N LEU A 155 -14.87 -8.90 -22.64
CA LEU A 155 -15.21 -8.15 -21.43
C LEU A 155 -16.65 -8.45 -20.99
N GLU A 156 -17.58 -8.58 -21.95
CA GLU A 156 -18.97 -8.98 -21.67
C GLU A 156 -19.01 -10.35 -21.00
N ALA A 157 -18.34 -11.35 -21.59
CA ALA A 157 -18.24 -12.69 -21.00
C ALA A 157 -17.51 -12.71 -19.64
N SER A 158 -16.50 -11.86 -19.45
CA SER A 158 -15.78 -11.75 -18.16
C SER A 158 -16.65 -11.15 -17.07
N LYS A 159 -17.48 -10.16 -17.42
CA LYS A 159 -18.42 -9.53 -16.50
C LYS A 159 -19.50 -10.50 -16.05
N ASP A 160 -20.04 -11.31 -16.97
CA ASP A 160 -21.01 -12.36 -16.62
C ASP A 160 -20.43 -13.38 -15.64
N ILE A 161 -19.12 -13.66 -15.72
CA ILE A 161 -18.42 -14.51 -14.77
C ILE A 161 -18.22 -13.78 -13.43
N ASP A 162 -17.86 -12.49 -13.46
CA ASP A 162 -17.65 -11.68 -12.25
C ASP A 162 -18.93 -11.50 -11.43
N ASP A 163 -20.09 -11.38 -12.08
CA ASP A 163 -21.39 -11.27 -11.40
C ASP A 163 -21.82 -12.57 -10.66
N ILE A 164 -21.14 -13.70 -10.88
CA ILE A 164 -21.43 -14.99 -10.23
C ILE A 164 -20.59 -15.22 -8.96
N PHE A 165 -19.42 -14.57 -8.83
CA PHE A 165 -18.43 -14.81 -7.76
C PHE A 165 -18.34 -13.65 -6.77
#